data_AF-A0A3G4VK15-F1
#
_entry.id   AF-A0A3G4VK15-F1
#
_cell.length_a   1.000
_cell.length_b   1.000
_cell.length_c   1.000
_cell.angle_alpha   90.00
_cell.angle_beta   90.00
_cell.angle_gamma   90.00
#
_symmetry.space_group_name_H-M   'P 1'
#
loop_
_entity.id
_entity.type
_entity.pdbx_description
1 polymer ?
#
loop_
_entity_poly.entity_id
_entity_poly.type
_entity_poly.pdbx_seq_one_letter_code
_entity_poly.pdbx_strand_id
1 'polypeptide(L)' 'MDCRQLAAAFGLEVVAAKVEGVRSKVKRLAARGWMVEERPGMFSVLAGRADGS' A
#
# COMPACT_ATOMS: atom_id res chain seq x y z
N MET A 1 -3.32 -3.33 -5.30
CA MET A 1 -3.68 -1.89 -5.31
C MET A 1 -2.46 -1.06 -5.67
N ASP A 2 -2.56 -0.13 -6.63
CA ASP A 2 -1.45 0.78 -6.93
C ASP A 2 -1.40 2.00 -5.99
N CYS A 3 -0.27 2.72 -5.98
CA CYS A 3 -0.06 3.86 -5.08
C CYS A 3 -1.07 5.01 -5.28
N ARG A 4 -1.63 5.16 -6.48
CA ARG A 4 -2.64 6.18 -6.79
C ARG A 4 -3.97 5.80 -6.15
N GLN A 5 -4.37 4.55 -6.30
CA GLN A 5 -5.57 4.00 -5.66
C GLN A 5 -5.45 4.04 -4.14
N LEU A 6 -4.27 3.75 -3.59
CA LEU A 6 -4.00 3.87 -2.16
C LEU A 6 -4.10 5.32 -1.68
N ALA A 7 -3.54 6.29 -2.42
CA ALA A 7 -3.68 7.71 -2.08
C ALA A 7 -5.16 8.14 -2.03
N ALA A 8 -5.96 7.73 -3.02
CA ALA A 8 -7.40 7.98 -3.02
C ALA A 8 -8.12 7.31 -1.84
N ALA A 9 -7.78 6.05 -1.52
CA ALA A 9 -8.34 5.33 -0.39
C ALA A 9 -7.98 5.96 0.97
N PHE A 10 -6.81 6.60 1.07
CA PHE A 10 -6.42 7.40 2.23
C PHE A 10 -7.08 8.80 2.26
N GLY A 11 -7.95 9.14 1.30
CA GLY A 11 -8.57 10.46 1.18
C GLY A 11 -7.59 11.56 0.81
N LEU A 12 -6.43 11.21 0.25
CA LEU A 12 -5.42 12.16 -0.19
C LEU A 12 -5.72 12.62 -1.62
N GLU A 13 -5.41 13.88 -1.90
CA GLU A 13 -5.39 14.36 -3.26
C GLU A 13 -4.38 13.55 -4.10
N VAL A 14 -4.81 13.17 -5.30
CA VAL A 14 -4.10 12.26 -6.19
C VAL A 14 -3.05 13.03 -7.00
N VAL A 15 -2.08 13.61 -6.31
CA VAL A 15 -0.94 14.36 -6.88
C VAL A 15 0.38 13.63 -6.65
N ALA A 16 1.36 13.87 -7.53
CA ALA A 16 2.64 13.17 -7.53
C ALA A 16 3.32 13.14 -6.15
N ALA A 17 3.35 14.27 -5.44
CA ALA A 17 3.95 14.37 -4.11
C ALA A 17 3.28 13.43 -3.08
N LYS A 18 1.96 13.28 -3.12
CA LYS A 18 1.22 12.39 -2.20
C LYS A 18 1.37 10.93 -2.61
N VAL A 19 1.36 10.64 -3.91
CA VAL A 19 1.59 9.29 -4.44
C VAL A 19 2.98 8.76 -4.08
N GLU A 20 4.02 9.58 -4.21
CA GLU A 20 5.40 9.25 -3.80
C GLU A 20 5.51 9.05 -2.28
N GLY A 21 4.81 9.87 -1.50
CA GLY A 21 4.70 9.71 -0.04
C GLY A 21 4.03 8.40 0.36
N VAL A 22 2.94 8.01 -0.32
CA VAL A 22 2.25 6.73 -0.14
C VAL A 22 3.18 5.58 -0.52
N ARG A 23 3.83 5.64 -1.69
CA ARG A 23 4.79 4.62 -2.14
C ARG A 23 5.88 4.37 -1.09
N SER A 24 6.45 5.43 -0.52
CA SER A 24 7.47 5.33 0.52
C SER A 24 6.95 4.70 1.80
N LYS A 25 5.73 5.04 2.25
CA LYS A 25 5.12 4.45 3.46
C LYS A 25 4.77 2.98 3.25
N VAL A 26 4.17 2.66 2.11
CA VAL A 26 3.74 1.31 1.76
C VAL A 26 4.96 0.39 1.61
N LYS A 27 6.06 0.84 1.01
CA LYS A 27 7.33 0.08 1.02
C LYS A 27 7.84 -0.21 2.43
N ARG A 28 7.74 0.73 3.37
CA ARG A 28 8.13 0.49 4.77
C ARG A 28 7.20 -0.51 5.46
N LEU A 29 5.90 -0.45 5.18
CA LEU A 29 4.94 -1.44 5.68
C LEU A 29 5.25 -2.84 5.12
N ALA A 30 5.61 -2.91 3.84
CA ALA A 30 6.00 -4.16 3.20
C ALA A 30 7.29 -4.74 3.79
N ALA A 31 8.32 -3.91 4.00
CA ALA A 31 9.56 -4.31 4.66
C ALA A 31 9.34 -4.81 6.11
N ARG A 32 8.23 -4.43 6.75
CA ARG A 32 7.83 -4.89 8.08
C ARG A 32 6.91 -6.11 8.06
N GLY A 33 6.60 -6.66 6.88
CA GLY A 33 5.72 -7.82 6.72
C GLY A 33 4.23 -7.51 6.87
N TRP A 34 3.82 -6.24 6.79
CA TRP A 34 2.40 -5.84 6.87
C TRP A 34 1.73 -5.81 5.49
N MET A 35 2.51 -5.61 4.44
CA MET A 35 2.03 -5.57 3.05
C MET A 35 2.97 -6.37 2.15
N VAL A 36 2.48 -6.76 0.98
CA VAL A 36 3.28 -7.42 -0.06
C VAL A 36 3.38 -6.46 -1.24
N GLU A 37 4.60 -6.21 -1.75
CA GLU A 37 4.80 -5.61 -3.08
C GLU A 37 4.74 -6.75 -4.09
N GLU A 38 3.63 -6.88 -4.81
CA GLU A 38 3.45 -7.96 -5.78
C GLU A 38 4.22 -7.67 -7.08
N ARG A 39 4.25 -6.39 -7.47
CA ARG A 39 4.98 -5.86 -8.63
C ARG A 39 5.39 -4.42 -8.32
N PRO A 40 6.36 -3.83 -9.05
CA PRO A 40 6.79 -2.46 -8.78
C PRO A 40 5.61 -1.47 -8.77
N GLY A 41 5.32 -0.90 -7.59
CA GLY A 41 4.22 0.05 -7.41
C GLY A 41 2.83 -0.56 -7.17
N MET A 42 2.69 -1.88 -7.17
CA MET A 42 1.48 -2.61 -6.77
C MET A 42 1.68 -3.30 -5.43
N PHE A 43 0.74 -3.05 -4.52
CA PHE A 43 0.78 -3.59 -3.18
C PHE A 43 -0.55 -4.24 -2.78
N SER A 44 -0.45 -5.29 -1.99
CA SER A 44 -1.58 -6.04 -1.43
C SER A 44 -1.39 -6.16 0.08
N VAL A 45 -2.51 -6.20 0.82
CA VAL A 45 -2.48 -6.39 2.28
C VAL A 45 -2.13 -7.85 2.55
N LEU A 46 -1.19 -8.10 3.46
CA LEU A 46 -0.88 -9.45 3.89
C LEU A 46 -2.08 -9.95 4.70
N ALA A 47 -2.79 -10.97 4.23
CA ALA A 47 -3.96 -11.55 4.92
C ALA A 47 -3.51 -12.36 6.16
N GLY A 48 -2.87 -11.71 7.13
CA GLY A 48 -2.55 -12.29 8.42
C GLY A 48 -3.76 -12.14 9.34
N ARG A 49 -4.54 -13.23 9.48
CA ARG A 49 -5.82 -13.39 10.21
C ARG A 49 -7.09 -13.27 9.35
N ALA A 50 -7.19 -14.12 8.34
CA ALA A 50 -8.46 -14.69 7.92
C ALA A 50 -8.43 -16.21 8.14
N ASP A 51 -8.00 -16.64 9.33
CA ASP A 51 -8.32 -17.96 9.85
C ASP A 51 -9.23 -17.73 11.06
N GLY A 52 -10.51 -17.65 10.73
CA GLY A 52 -11.62 -17.70 11.68
C GLY A 52 -12.60 -18.69 11.08
N SER A 53 -12.31 -19.98 11.26
CA SER A 53 -13.27 -21.08 11.10
C SER A 53 -13.57 -21.66 12.47
#